data_AF-A0A2E0RYZ7-F1
#
_entry.id   AF-A0A2E0RYZ7-F1
#
_cell.length_a   1.000
_cell.length_b   1.000
_cell.length_c   1.000
_cell.angle_alpha   90.00
_cell.angle_beta   90.00
_cell.angle_gamma   90.00
#
_symmetry.space_group_name_H-M   'P 1'
#
loop_
_entity.id
_entity.type
_entity.pdbx_description
1 polymer ?
#
loop_
_entity_poly.entity_id
_entity_poly.type
_entity_poly.pdbx_seq_one_letter_code
_entity_poly.pdbx_strand_id
1 'polypeptide(L)' 'MNIWVEYFKVPDNRKNNHAQMRENLKWDPPEPEHIMKRFCQSREDATTFANAMLQKGYYATIKTDGGWRI' A
#
# COMPACT_ATOMS: atom_id res chain seq x y z
N MET A 1 -10.48 6.11 -17.91
CA MET A 1 -10.14 5.16 -16.84
C MET A 1 -9.40 5.93 -15.78
N ASN A 2 -9.99 6.15 -14.60
CA ASN A 2 -9.30 6.89 -13.53
C ASN A 2 -8.35 5.92 -12.84
N ILE A 3 -7.08 6.29 -12.72
CA ILE A 3 -6.06 5.48 -12.04
C ILE A 3 -5.60 6.26 -10.82
N TRP A 4 -5.50 5.59 -9.67
CA TRP A 4 -4.91 6.18 -8.48
C TRP A 4 -4.09 5.17 -7.72
N VAL A 5 -3.15 5.65 -6.94
CA VAL A 5 -2.32 4.86 -6.04
C VAL A 5 -2.71 5.19 -4.62
N GLU A 6 -3.11 4.16 -3.87
CA GLU A 6 -3.31 4.23 -2.42
C GLU A 6 -2.03 3.76 -1.75
N TYR A 7 -1.45 4.58 -0.88
CA TYR A 7 -0.20 4.25 -0.20
C TYR A 7 -0.25 4.63 1.28
N PHE A 8 0.41 3.84 2.11
CA PHE A 8 0.48 4.06 3.56
C PHE A 8 1.81 3.60 4.12
N LYS A 9 2.23 4.23 5.23
CA LYS A 9 3.47 3.85 5.90
C LYS A 9 3.21 2.62 6.75
N VAL A 10 3.98 1.56 6.54
CA VAL A 10 3.90 0.40 7.42
C VAL A 10 4.48 0.81 8.78
N PRO A 11 3.72 0.74 9.88
CA PRO A 11 4.27 0.99 11.20
C PRO A 11 5.30 -0.10 11.49
N ASP A 12 6.56 0.30 11.65
CA ASP A 12 7.62 -0.61 12.09
C ASP A 12 7.42 -0.90 13.57
N ASN A 13 6.62 -1.92 13.87
CA ASN A 13 6.37 -2.40 15.24
C ASN A 13 7.28 -3.57 15.61
N ARG A 14 8.51 -3.64 15.05
CA ARG A 14 9.50 -4.68 15.37
C ARG A 14 10.03 -4.51 16.80
N LYS A 15 9.25 -4.92 17.79
CA LYS A 15 9.69 -5.13 19.17
C LYS A 15 9.99 -6.62 19.37
N ASN A 16 11.27 -6.96 19.37
CA ASN A 16 11.86 -8.21 19.88
C ASN A 16 11.39 -9.54 19.26
N ASN A 17 12.33 -10.16 18.54
CA ASN A 17 12.24 -11.34 17.68
C ASN A 17 11.62 -12.63 18.30
N HIS A 18 11.50 -12.71 19.63
CA HIS A 18 11.10 -13.93 20.33
C HIS A 18 9.57 -14.10 20.51
N ALA A 19 8.81 -13.00 20.47
CA ALA A 19 7.34 -13.03 20.59
C ALA A 19 6.64 -13.15 19.22
N GLN A 20 7.28 -12.64 18.16
CA GLN A 20 6.71 -12.53 16.80
C GLN A 20 6.52 -13.88 16.09
N MET A 21 7.25 -14.94 16.48
CA MET A 21 7.07 -16.28 15.89
C MET A 21 5.84 -17.02 16.43
N ARG A 22 5.29 -16.58 17.56
CA ARG A 22 4.08 -17.15 18.17
C ARG A 22 2.81 -16.42 17.75
N GLU A 23 2.92 -15.15 17.42
CA GLU A 23 1.79 -14.35 16.95
C GLU A 23 1.66 -14.51 15.44
N ASN A 24 0.61 -15.19 15.01
CA ASN A 24 0.19 -15.22 13.62
C ASN A 24 -0.17 -13.79 13.23
N LEU A 25 0.80 -13.03 12.72
CA LEU A 25 0.67 -11.61 12.39
C LEU A 25 -0.40 -11.48 11.31
N LYS A 26 -1.65 -11.33 11.74
CA LYS A 26 -2.77 -11.09 10.84
C LYS A 26 -2.48 -9.76 10.17
N TRP A 27 -2.53 -9.75 8.85
CA TRP A 27 -2.52 -8.52 8.09
C TRP A 27 -3.69 -7.66 8.59
N ASP A 28 -3.38 -6.65 9.40
CA ASP A 28 -4.34 -5.66 9.84
C ASP A 28 -4.32 -4.54 8.81
N PRO A 29 -5.39 -4.38 8.00
CA PRO A 29 -5.44 -3.30 7.04
C PRO A 29 -5.26 -1.97 7.77
N PRO A 30 -4.42 -1.06 7.27
CA PRO A 30 -4.21 0.23 7.92
C PRO A 30 -5.53 0.98 8.03
N GLU A 31 -5.69 1.75 9.11
CA GLU A 31 -6.86 2.61 9.26
C GLU A 31 -7.00 3.54 8.04
N PRO A 32 -8.23 3.77 7.54
CA PRO A 32 -8.47 4.53 6.32
C PRO A 32 -7.87 5.94 6.34
N GLU A 33 -7.71 6.53 7.53
CA GLU A 33 -7.17 7.87 7.75
C GLU A 33 -5.68 7.99 7.41
N HIS A 34 -4.92 6.89 7.45
CA HIS A 34 -3.50 6.85 7.10
C HIS A 34 -3.25 6.53 5.62
N ILE A 35 -4.30 6.24 4.85
CA ILE A 35 -4.20 5.90 3.43
C ILE A 35 -4.18 7.17 2.61
N MET A 36 -3.00 7.50 2.08
CA MET A 36 -2.84 8.62 1.15
C MET A 36 -3.21 8.17 -0.26
N LYS A 37 -3.92 9.03 -1.01
CA LYS A 37 -4.33 8.74 -2.39
C LYS A 37 -3.69 9.73 -3.35
N ARG A 38 -3.12 9.21 -4.44
CA ARG A 38 -2.59 10.02 -5.54
C ARG A 38 -3.19 9.58 -6.86
N PHE A 39 -3.86 10.49 -7.56
CA PHE A 39 -4.39 10.24 -8.89
C PHE A 39 -3.29 10.31 -9.94
N CYS A 40 -3.34 9.42 -10.93
CA CYS A 40 -2.38 9.29 -12.01
C CYS A 40 -3.12 9.31 -13.36
N GLN A 41 -2.48 9.91 -14.37
CA GLN A 41 -3.07 10.01 -15.71
C GLN A 41 -2.87 8.73 -16.52
N SER A 42 -1.74 8.04 -16.33
CA SER A 42 -1.41 6.78 -16.99
C SER A 42 -1.13 5.64 -16.00
N ARG A 43 -1.17 4.39 -16.50
CA ARG A 43 -0.79 3.21 -15.70
C ARG A 43 0.71 3.19 -15.40
N GLU A 44 1.53 3.65 -16.35
CA GLU A 44 2.99 3.75 -16.20
C GLU A 44 3.38 4.72 -15.09
N ASP A 45 2.71 5.88 -15.01
CA ASP A 45 2.92 6.84 -13.93
C ASP A 45 2.54 6.24 -12.56
N ALA A 46 1.42 5.52 -12.51
CA ALA A 46 0.98 4.85 -11.29
C ALA A 46 1.96 3.77 -10.84
N THR A 47 2.49 2.97 -11.76
CA THR A 47 3.51 1.95 -11.48
C THR A 47 4.82 2.58 -11.01
N THR A 48 5.28 3.63 -11.69
CA THR A 48 6.50 4.36 -11.31
C THR A 48 6.37 4.94 -9.91
N PHE A 49 5.23 5.56 -9.60
CA PHE A 49 4.97 6.10 -8.28
C PHE A 49 4.86 5.03 -7.19
N ALA A 50 4.15 3.93 -7.48
CA ALA A 50 4.03 2.81 -6.53
C ALA A 50 5.40 2.22 -6.20
N ASN A 51 6.26 2.01 -7.21
CA ASN A 51 7.64 1.54 -7.01
C ASN A 51 8.47 2.53 -6.18
N ALA A 52 8.36 3.83 -6.44
CA ALA A 52 9.05 4.85 -5.66
C ALA A 52 8.58 4.87 -4.18
N MET A 53 7.30 4.59 -3.92
CA MET A 53 6.77 4.48 -2.56
C MET A 53 7.23 3.20 -1.85
N LEU A 54 7.25 2.07 -2.56
CA LEU A 54 7.81 0.81 -2.06
C LEU A 54 9.28 0.97 -1.65
N GLN A 55 10.10 1.63 -2.46
CA GLN A 55 11.50 1.92 -2.13
C GLN A 55 11.66 2.81 -0.88
N LYS A 56 10.67 3.66 -0.59
CA LYS A 56 10.63 4.51 0.62
C LYS A 56 10.11 3.78 1.86
N GLY A 57 9.76 2.50 1.75
CA GLY A 57 9.19 1.70 2.85
C GLY A 57 7.69 1.91 3.06
N TYR A 58 6.99 2.46 2.07
CA TYR A 58 5.53 2.56 2.07
C TYR A 58 4.95 1.36 1.32
N TYR A 59 3.82 0.86 1.79
CA TYR A 59 3.02 -0.06 0.99
C TYR A 59 2.20 0.76 0.00
N ALA A 60 2.16 0.36 -1.28
CA ALA A 60 1.46 1.08 -2.33
C ALA A 60 0.64 0.11 -3.22
N THR A 61 -0.62 0.47 -3.49
CA THR A 61 -1.56 -0.31 -4.29
C THR A 61 -2.15 0.55 -5.39
N ILE A 62 -2.09 0.08 -6.63
CA ILE A 62 -2.69 0.76 -7.78
C ILE A 62 -4.15 0.33 -7.92
N LYS A 63 -5.07 1.29 -8.00
CA LYS A 63 -6.49 1.09 -8.24
C LYS A 63 -6.93 1.81 -9.51
N THR A 64 -7.93 1.25 -10.18
CA THR A 64 -8.48 1.81 -11.41
C THR A 64 -10.00 1.76 -11.39
N ASP A 65 -10.63 2.87 -11.77
CA ASP A 65 -12.08 2.96 -11.96
C ASP A 65 -12.49 2.12 -13.19
N GLY A 66 -13.37 1.14 -12.97
CA GLY A 66 -13.78 0.16 -13.98
C GLY A 66 -13.09 -1.21 -13.90
N GLY A 67 -12.21 -1.44 -12.92
CA GLY A 67 -11.46 -2.69 -12.74
C GLY A 67 -12.19 -3.80 -11.98
N TRP A 68 -13.52 -3.91 -12.11
CA TRP A 68 -14.30 -5.05 -11.63
C TRP A 68 -14.83 -5.82 -12.84
N ARG A 69 -13.97 -6.59 -13.49
CA ARG A 69 -14.41 -7.65 -14.40
C ARG A 69 -13.56 -8.90 -14.18
N ILE A 70 -14.30 -9.89 -13.67
CA ILE A 70 -14.07 -11.34 -13.55
C ILE A 70 -13.11 -11.78 -12.44
#